data_AF-A0A2H0L423-F1
#
_entry.id   AF-A0A2H0L423-F1
#
_cell.length_a   1.000
_cell.length_b   1.000
_cell.length_c   1.000
_cell.angle_alpha   90.00
_cell.angle_beta   90.00
_cell.angle_gamma   90.00
#
_symmetry.space_group_name_H-M   'P 1'
#
loop_
_entity.id
_entity.type
_entity.pdbx_description
1 polymer ?
#
loop_
_entity_poly.entity_id
_entity_poly.type
_entity_poly.pdbx_seq_one_letter_code
_entity_poly.pdbx_strand_id
1 'polypeptide(L)'
;MPDPPMPMKCMCAFSTMILYTKAMLAPHISRTTKIILIAEFILLAYMLYVLTTSLYKSYQIDRFIETAAQENERLAEENKRLASDFEYYSSPEYKEKIAKQNFGLVRPGEEVIILAPERKQYVSPQERAAEISQNYYNSLSNPQKWFLFFFDRERFTL
;
A
#
# COMPACT_ATOMS: atom_id res chain seq x y z
N MET A 1 -24.22 -77.23 -56.89
CA MET A 1 -25.01 -77.45 -55.66
C MET A 1 -24.96 -76.12 -54.91
N PRO A 2 -26.02 -75.30 -54.93
CA PRO A 2 -25.94 -73.95 -54.37
C PRO A 2 -26.08 -73.99 -52.84
N ASP A 3 -25.22 -73.24 -52.16
CA ASP A 3 -25.14 -73.14 -50.71
C ASP A 3 -26.43 -72.60 -50.07
N PRO A 4 -26.77 -73.01 -48.84
CA PRO A 4 -27.98 -72.56 -48.16
C PRO A 4 -27.88 -71.06 -47.79
N PRO A 5 -28.99 -70.31 -47.92
CA PRO A 5 -29.01 -68.89 -47.57
C PRO A 5 -28.80 -68.70 -46.07
N MET A 6 -27.87 -67.81 -45.72
CA MET A 6 -27.57 -67.45 -44.34
C MET A 6 -28.82 -66.88 -43.61
N PRO A 7 -29.02 -67.19 -42.32
CA PRO A 7 -30.17 -66.73 -41.57
C PRO A 7 -30.11 -65.21 -41.36
N MET A 8 -31.19 -64.56 -41.81
CA MET A 8 -31.52 -63.14 -41.75
C MET A 8 -31.76 -62.62 -40.30
N LYS A 9 -30.97 -63.09 -39.33
CA LYS A 9 -31.10 -62.73 -37.89
C LYS A 9 -30.01 -61.77 -37.40
N CYS A 10 -28.88 -61.65 -38.12
CA CYS A 10 -27.78 -60.78 -37.68
C CYS A 10 -27.97 -59.30 -38.02
N MET A 11 -28.83 -58.92 -38.98
CA MET A 11 -29.05 -57.51 -39.33
C MET A 11 -29.97 -56.76 -38.35
N CYS A 12 -30.76 -57.45 -37.53
CA CYS A 12 -31.60 -56.79 -36.52
C CYS A 12 -30.80 -56.28 -35.32
N ALA A 13 -29.77 -57.01 -34.87
CA ALA A 13 -29.03 -56.67 -33.65
C ALA A 13 -28.23 -55.36 -33.77
N PHE A 14 -27.69 -55.07 -34.96
CA PHE A 14 -26.91 -53.84 -35.19
C PHE A 14 -27.81 -52.60 -35.30
N SER A 15 -29.00 -52.75 -35.89
CA SER A 15 -29.98 -51.66 -36.00
C SER A 15 -30.54 -51.25 -34.63
N THR A 16 -30.78 -52.23 -33.75
CA THR A 16 -31.21 -51.94 -32.37
C THR A 16 -30.13 -51.25 -31.55
N MET A 17 -28.85 -51.65 -31.69
CA MET A 17 -27.75 -51.04 -30.93
C MET A 17 -27.49 -49.58 -31.31
N ILE A 18 -27.66 -49.22 -32.58
CA ILE A 18 -27.59 -47.83 -33.07
C ILE A 18 -28.80 -47.00 -32.59
N LEU A 19 -29.99 -47.60 -32.48
CA LEU A 19 -31.17 -46.95 -31.91
C LEU A 19 -31.04 -46.69 -30.39
N TYR A 20 -30.48 -47.65 -29.63
CA TYR A 20 -30.26 -47.48 -28.18
C TYR A 20 -29.21 -46.40 -27.85
N THR A 21 -28.17 -46.27 -28.66
CA THR A 21 -27.15 -45.21 -28.51
C THR A 21 -27.68 -43.83 -28.88
N LYS A 22 -28.57 -43.73 -29.89
CA LYS A 22 -29.26 -42.47 -30.23
C LYS A 22 -30.23 -42.00 -29.15
N ALA A 23 -30.84 -42.92 -28.40
CA ALA A 23 -31.74 -42.59 -27.28
C ALA A 23 -30.99 -42.14 -26.01
N MET A 24 -29.71 -42.48 -25.86
CA MET A 24 -28.88 -42.06 -24.73
C MET A 24 -28.20 -40.70 -24.95
N LEU A 25 -28.17 -40.21 -26.21
CA LEU A 25 -27.50 -38.96 -26.60
C LEU A 25 -28.43 -37.92 -27.24
N ALA A 26 -29.74 -38.05 -27.05
CA ALA A 26 -30.70 -37.01 -27.38
C ALA A 26 -31.32 -36.54 -26.06
N PRO A 27 -30.99 -35.34 -25.54
CA PRO A 27 -31.78 -34.80 -24.45
C PRO A 27 -33.19 -34.66 -25.00
N HIS A 28 -34.09 -35.52 -24.57
CA HIS A 28 -35.51 -35.33 -24.82
C HIS A 28 -35.78 -33.92 -24.31
N ILE A 29 -36.09 -32.99 -25.22
CA ILE A 29 -36.49 -31.61 -24.90
C ILE A 29 -37.91 -31.65 -24.33
N SER A 30 -38.06 -32.49 -23.30
CA SER A 30 -39.19 -32.55 -22.40
C SER A 30 -39.16 -31.32 -21.52
N ARG A 31 -40.35 -30.87 -21.11
CA ARG A 31 -40.52 -29.77 -20.15
C ARG A 31 -39.69 -29.99 -18.88
N THR A 32 -39.50 -31.24 -18.48
CA THR A 32 -38.67 -31.63 -17.32
C THR A 32 -37.19 -31.28 -17.50
N THR A 33 -36.58 -31.59 -18.65
CA THR A 33 -35.17 -31.25 -18.95
C THR A 33 -34.95 -29.75 -18.94
N LYS A 34 -35.90 -28.96 -19.47
CA LYS A 34 -35.83 -27.50 -19.43
C LYS A 34 -35.88 -26.96 -17.99
N ILE A 35 -36.72 -27.52 -17.13
CA ILE A 35 -36.82 -27.14 -15.72
C ILE A 35 -35.51 -27.46 -14.99
N ILE A 36 -34.91 -28.63 -15.25
CA ILE A 36 -33.64 -29.04 -14.64
C ILE A 36 -32.51 -28.08 -15.05
N LEU A 37 -32.40 -27.75 -16.34
CA LEU A 37 -31.39 -26.80 -16.83
C LEU A 37 -31.58 -25.39 -16.24
N ILE A 38 -32.83 -24.92 -16.11
CA ILE A 38 -33.12 -23.63 -15.47
C ILE A 38 -32.74 -23.67 -13.99
N ALA A 39 -33.06 -24.76 -13.28
CA ALA A 39 -32.70 -24.92 -11.87
C ALA A 39 -31.18 -24.96 -11.65
N GLU A 40 -30.44 -25.67 -12.51
CA GLU A 40 -28.98 -25.69 -12.51
C GLU A 40 -28.40 -24.30 -12.76
N PHE A 41 -28.91 -23.57 -13.75
CA PHE A 41 -28.47 -22.21 -14.04
C PHE A 41 -28.74 -21.25 -12.87
N ILE A 42 -29.90 -21.36 -12.21
CA ILE A 42 -30.23 -20.58 -11.01
C ILE A 42 -29.25 -20.90 -9.87
N LEU A 43 -28.91 -22.17 -9.67
CA LEU A 43 -27.97 -22.60 -8.63
C LEU A 43 -26.57 -22.02 -8.89
N LEU A 44 -26.10 -22.06 -10.14
CA LEU A 44 -24.83 -21.44 -10.55
C LEU A 44 -24.85 -19.92 -10.34
N ALA A 45 -25.93 -19.24 -10.73
CA ALA A 45 -26.09 -17.81 -10.52
C ALA A 45 -26.10 -17.45 -9.02
N TYR A 46 -26.76 -18.26 -8.19
CA TYR A 46 -26.76 -18.10 -6.74
C TYR A 46 -25.35 -18.27 -6.14
N MET A 47 -24.61 -19.29 -6.57
CA MET A 47 -23.22 -19.50 -6.15
C MET A 47 -22.32 -18.30 -6.52
N LEU A 48 -22.43 -17.79 -7.75
CA LEU A 48 -21.70 -16.60 -8.20
C LEU A 48 -22.08 -15.35 -7.38
N TYR A 49 -23.35 -15.18 -7.06
CA TYR A 49 -23.83 -14.08 -6.22
C TYR A 49 -23.26 -14.14 -4.79
N VAL A 50 -23.27 -15.32 -4.15
CA VAL A 50 -22.69 -15.51 -2.81
C VAL A 50 -21.18 -15.27 -2.81
N LEU A 51 -20.47 -15.77 -3.83
CA LEU A 51 -19.03 -15.55 -3.97
C LEU A 51 -18.70 -14.05 -4.11
N THR A 52 -19.43 -13.33 -4.95
CA THR A 52 -19.22 -11.90 -5.18
C THR A 52 -19.48 -11.07 -3.91
N THR A 53 -20.54 -11.41 -3.16
CA THR A 53 -20.88 -10.70 -1.92
C THR A 53 -19.94 -11.03 -0.75
N SER A 54 -19.38 -12.24 -0.70
CA SER A 54 -18.39 -12.65 0.31
C SER A 54 -17.07 -11.88 0.18
N LEU A 55 -16.59 -11.67 -1.05
CA LEU A 55 -15.39 -10.86 -1.30
C LEU A 55 -15.60 -9.39 -0.90
N TYR A 56 -16.77 -8.84 -1.18
CA TYR A 56 -17.07 -7.44 -0.86
C TYR A 56 -17.19 -7.19 0.66
N LYS A 57 -17.75 -8.14 1.41
CA LYS A 57 -17.90 -8.03 2.88
C LYS A 57 -16.56 -8.16 3.60
N SER A 58 -15.68 -9.05 3.13
CA SER A 58 -14.36 -9.27 3.76
C SER A 58 -13.51 -7.99 3.69
N TYR A 59 -13.50 -7.33 2.53
CA TYR A 59 -12.72 -6.09 2.36
C TYR A 59 -13.17 -4.96 3.29
N GLN A 60 -14.47 -4.78 3.50
CA GLN A 60 -14.94 -3.68 4.37
C GLN A 60 -14.65 -3.94 5.85
N ILE A 61 -14.76 -5.19 6.29
CA ILE A 61 -14.51 -5.56 7.69
C ILE A 61 -13.01 -5.45 8.00
N ASP A 62 -12.15 -5.97 7.12
CA ASP A 62 -10.70 -5.92 7.31
C ASP A 62 -10.20 -4.47 7.30
N ARG A 63 -10.74 -3.62 6.43
CA ARG A 63 -10.39 -2.18 6.40
C ARG A 63 -10.85 -1.45 7.65
N PHE A 64 -12.00 -1.79 8.21
CA PHE A 64 -12.47 -1.19 9.46
C PHE A 64 -11.58 -1.60 10.65
N ILE A 65 -11.21 -2.88 10.72
CA ILE A 65 -10.29 -3.39 11.75
C ILE A 65 -8.91 -2.75 11.61
N GLU A 66 -8.37 -2.67 10.39
CA GLU A 66 -7.08 -2.05 10.10
C GLU A 66 -7.08 -0.56 10.49
N THR A 67 -8.11 0.19 10.10
CA THR A 67 -8.21 1.62 10.41
C THR A 67 -8.37 1.86 11.92
N ALA A 68 -9.19 1.04 12.60
CA ALA A 68 -9.36 1.14 14.05
C ALA A 68 -8.09 0.75 14.83
N ALA A 69 -7.33 -0.24 14.35
CA ALA A 69 -6.06 -0.62 14.94
C ALA A 69 -5.00 0.48 14.77
N GLN A 70 -4.89 1.05 13.57
CA GLN A 70 -3.99 2.18 13.29
C GLN A 70 -4.32 3.41 14.14
N GLU A 71 -5.59 3.73 14.32
CA GLU A 71 -6.00 4.87 15.15
C GLU A 71 -5.67 4.63 16.63
N ASN A 72 -5.86 3.41 17.13
CA ASN A 72 -5.47 3.07 18.50
C ASN A 72 -3.96 3.17 18.72
N GLU A 73 -3.15 2.71 17.76
CA GLU A 73 -1.70 2.82 17.83
C GLU A 73 -1.26 4.29 17.83
N ARG A 74 -1.81 5.10 16.93
CA ARG A 74 -1.56 6.55 16.85
C ARG A 74 -1.89 7.25 18.17
N LEU A 75 -3.05 6.95 18.76
CA LEU A 75 -3.48 7.53 20.02
C LEU A 75 -2.60 7.08 21.20
N ALA A 76 -2.13 5.83 21.19
CA ALA A 76 -1.21 5.32 22.22
C ALA A 76 0.15 6.02 22.16
N GLU A 77 0.70 6.22 20.96
CA GLU A 77 1.94 6.98 20.74
C GLU A 77 1.78 8.45 21.14
N GLU A 78 0.66 9.08 20.76
CA GLU A 78 0.35 10.46 21.11
C GLU A 78 0.25 10.64 22.63
N ASN A 79 -0.43 9.71 23.32
CA ASN A 79 -0.53 9.73 24.78
C ASN A 79 0.84 9.56 25.45
N LYS A 80 1.67 8.63 24.95
CA LYS A 80 3.04 8.45 25.45
C LYS A 80 3.90 9.71 25.27
N ARG A 81 3.79 10.38 24.12
CA ARG A 81 4.50 11.64 23.87
C ARG A 81 4.03 12.73 24.83
N LEU A 82 2.72 12.91 24.96
CA LEU A 82 2.13 13.91 25.86
C LEU A 82 2.51 13.66 27.32
N ALA A 83 2.56 12.41 27.76
CA ALA A 83 3.02 12.06 29.09
C ALA A 83 4.50 12.43 29.31
N SER A 84 5.37 12.15 28.34
CA SER A 84 6.78 12.54 28.38
C SER A 84 6.96 14.06 28.39
N ASP A 85 6.19 14.79 27.59
CA ASP A 85 6.21 16.25 27.55
C ASP A 85 5.77 16.83 28.90
N PHE A 86 4.68 16.29 29.46
CA PHE A 86 4.19 16.69 30.77
C PHE A 86 5.23 16.46 31.88
N GLU A 87 5.90 15.31 31.88
CA GLU A 87 6.98 15.01 32.82
C GLU A 87 8.14 16.00 32.68
N TYR A 88 8.58 16.27 31.45
CA TYR A 88 9.64 17.25 31.17
C TYR A 88 9.29 18.65 31.66
N TYR A 89 8.06 19.14 31.38
CA TYR A 89 7.64 20.48 31.82
C TYR A 89 7.37 20.57 33.32
N SER A 90 7.00 19.45 33.96
CA SER A 90 6.78 19.38 35.41
C SER A 90 8.08 19.31 36.21
N SER A 91 9.17 18.89 35.56
CA SER A 91 10.48 18.69 36.17
C SER A 91 11.03 19.96 36.85
N PRO A 92 11.71 19.82 38.01
CA PRO A 92 12.38 20.93 38.68
C PRO A 92 13.38 21.65 37.76
N GLU A 93 14.07 20.90 36.89
CA GLU A 93 15.10 21.39 35.98
C GLU A 93 14.51 22.34 34.94
N TYR A 94 13.34 22.01 34.39
CA TYR A 94 12.63 22.88 33.46
C TYR A 94 12.17 24.17 34.15
N LYS A 95 11.63 24.06 35.38
CA LYS A 95 11.23 25.23 36.18
C LYS A 95 12.42 26.14 36.48
N GLU A 96 13.57 25.57 36.84
CA GLU A 96 14.80 26.31 37.07
C GLU A 96 15.30 26.98 35.78
N LYS A 97 15.29 26.27 34.65
CA LYS A 97 15.65 26.83 33.34
C LYS A 97 14.79 28.05 32.99
N ILE A 98 13.47 27.93 33.14
CA ILE A 98 12.54 29.04 32.87
C ILE A 98 12.74 30.19 33.87
N ALA A 99 12.98 29.90 35.15
CA ALA A 99 13.25 30.91 36.16
C ALA A 99 14.54 31.71 35.83
N LYS A 100 15.60 31.02 35.40
CA LYS A 100 16.86 31.62 34.94
C LYS A 100 16.65 32.47 33.69
N GLN A 101 15.91 31.96 32.70
CA GLN A 101 15.69 32.65 31.43
C GLN A 101 14.79 33.90 31.57
N ASN A 102 13.70 33.81 32.32
CA ASN A 102 12.71 34.89 32.40
C ASN A 102 13.03 35.94 33.48
N PHE A 103 13.62 35.51 34.60
CA PHE A 103 13.84 36.39 35.75
C PHE A 103 15.32 36.66 36.03
N GLY A 104 16.24 36.06 35.25
CA GLY A 104 17.68 36.20 35.47
C GLY A 104 18.13 35.70 36.84
N LEU A 105 17.35 34.79 37.46
CA LEU A 105 17.60 34.31 38.82
C LEU A 105 18.81 33.37 38.82
N VAL A 106 19.84 33.72 39.57
CA VAL A 106 21.06 32.92 39.74
C VAL A 106 21.10 32.40 41.16
N ARG A 107 21.43 31.13 41.35
CA ARG A 107 21.53 30.55 42.70
C ARG A 107 22.75 31.14 43.43
N PRO A 108 22.70 31.32 44.76
CA PRO A 108 23.87 31.77 45.52
C PRO A 108 25.02 30.75 45.36
N GLY A 109 26.10 31.15 44.70
CA GLY A 109 27.27 30.31 44.40
C GLY A 109 27.43 29.86 42.94
N GLU A 110 26.57 30.29 42.02
CA GLU A 110 26.66 29.98 40.59
C GLU A 110 27.46 31.07 39.81
N GLU A 111 28.48 30.67 39.04
CA GLU A 111 29.33 31.57 38.26
C GLU A 111 28.71 31.84 36.87
N VAL A 112 28.37 33.11 36.61
CA VAL A 112 27.76 33.52 35.33
C VAL A 112 28.84 33.85 34.31
N ILE A 113 28.99 33.00 33.30
CA ILE A 113 29.89 33.25 32.17
C ILE A 113 29.15 34.09 31.12
N ILE A 114 29.54 35.35 30.98
CA ILE A 114 29.02 36.23 29.93
C ILE A 114 29.82 35.96 28.65
N LEU A 115 29.20 35.25 27.70
CA LEU A 115 29.75 35.09 26.36
C LEU A 115 29.68 36.44 25.64
N ALA A 116 30.83 37.10 25.47
CA ALA A 116 30.91 38.26 24.59
C ALA A 116 30.49 37.83 23.18
N PRO A 117 29.71 38.65 22.45
CA PRO A 117 29.27 38.29 21.11
C PRO A 117 30.49 37.97 20.26
N GLU A 118 30.51 36.77 19.66
CA GLU A 118 31.55 36.37 18.73
C GLU A 118 31.77 37.50 17.73
N ARG A 119 33.04 37.92 17.60
CA ARG A 119 33.44 38.81 16.51
C ARG A 119 32.97 38.14 15.22
N LYS A 120 31.96 38.72 14.58
CA LYS A 120 31.51 38.30 13.24
C LYS A 120 32.75 38.21 12.36
N GLN A 121 33.15 36.99 12.05
CA GLN A 121 34.28 36.73 11.19
C GLN A 121 33.92 37.38 9.85
N TYR A 122 34.70 38.36 9.43
CA TYR A 122 34.50 39.03 8.15
C TYR A 122 34.86 38.02 7.06
N VAL A 123 33.86 37.25 6.64
CA VAL A 123 33.94 36.39 5.45
C VAL A 123 34.15 37.31 4.26
N SER A 124 35.24 37.10 3.51
CA SER A 124 35.53 37.93 2.35
C SER A 124 34.40 37.83 1.32
N PRO A 125 34.14 38.88 0.51
CA PRO A 125 33.13 38.83 -0.54
C PRO A 125 33.30 37.63 -1.48
N GLN A 126 34.54 37.18 -1.70
CA GLN A 126 34.87 36.01 -2.51
C GLN A 126 34.44 34.70 -1.85
N GLU A 127 34.73 34.51 -0.56
CA GLU A 127 34.32 33.32 0.19
C GLU A 127 32.79 33.22 0.28
N ARG A 128 32.11 34.35 0.48
CA ARG A 128 30.65 34.41 0.52
C ARG A 128 30.04 34.06 -0.85
N ALA A 129 30.64 34.53 -1.95
CA ALA A 129 30.20 34.19 -3.30
C ALA A 129 30.43 32.71 -3.65
N ALA A 130 31.53 32.13 -3.16
CA ALA A 130 31.84 30.71 -3.32
C ALA A 130 30.85 29.82 -2.53
N GLU A 131 30.54 30.18 -1.30
CA GLU A 131 29.57 29.46 -0.45
C GLU A 131 28.16 29.49 -1.04
N ILE A 132 27.70 30.64 -1.54
CA ILE A 132 26.42 30.78 -2.24
C ILE A 132 26.37 29.89 -3.48
N SER A 133 27.47 29.84 -4.25
CA SER A 133 27.57 29.02 -5.45
C SER A 133 27.52 27.52 -5.14
N GLN A 134 28.17 27.08 -4.07
CA GLN A 134 28.13 25.69 -3.61
C GLN A 134 26.74 25.29 -3.09
N ASN A 135 26.10 26.14 -2.30
CA ASN A 135 24.75 25.88 -1.80
C ASN A 135 23.72 25.80 -2.92
N TYR A 136 23.85 26.65 -3.95
CA TYR A 136 23.04 26.55 -5.15
C TYR A 136 23.30 25.24 -5.92
N TYR A 137 24.56 24.81 -6.07
CA TYR A 137 24.86 23.53 -6.71
C TYR A 137 24.27 22.34 -5.93
N ASN A 138 24.35 22.39 -4.60
CA ASN A 138 23.87 21.31 -3.73
C ASN A 138 22.35 21.18 -3.69
N SER A 139 21.60 22.28 -3.88
CA SER A 139 20.13 22.27 -3.92
C SER A 139 19.55 21.78 -5.24
N LEU A 140 20.35 21.69 -6.30
CA LEU A 140 19.93 21.13 -7.59
C LEU A 140 19.71 19.62 -7.51
N SER A 141 18.71 19.15 -8.25
CA SER A 141 18.50 17.71 -8.46
C SER A 141 19.62 17.10 -9.31
N ASN A 142 19.87 15.80 -9.16
CA ASN A 142 20.95 15.12 -9.88
C ASN A 142 20.92 15.33 -11.42
N PRO A 143 19.76 15.27 -12.11
CA PRO A 143 19.71 15.55 -13.55
C PRO A 143 20.17 16.97 -13.93
N GLN A 144 19.83 17.97 -13.11
CA GLN A 144 20.22 19.36 -13.33
C GLN A 144 21.73 19.55 -13.15
N LYS A 145 22.35 18.84 -12.18
CA LYS A 145 23.80 18.83 -11.99
C LYS A 145 24.53 18.31 -13.22
N TRP A 146 24.03 17.22 -13.82
CA TRP A 146 24.59 16.66 -15.05
C TRP A 146 24.46 17.62 -16.23
N PHE A 147 23.30 18.25 -16.40
CA PHE A 147 23.11 19.26 -17.44
C PHE A 147 24.10 20.42 -17.29
N LEU A 148 24.23 20.98 -16.09
CA LEU A 148 25.19 22.05 -15.81
C LEU A 148 26.63 21.62 -16.12
N PHE A 149 27.03 20.40 -15.74
CA PHE A 149 28.36 19.87 -16.01
C PHE A 149 28.70 19.76 -17.51
N PHE A 150 27.75 19.32 -18.34
CA PHE A 150 28.00 19.13 -19.77
C PHE A 150 27.99 20.44 -20.58
N PHE A 151 27.18 21.42 -20.15
CA PHE A 151 26.86 22.59 -20.96
C PHE A 151 27.37 23.93 -20.39
N ASP A 152 27.85 23.99 -19.14
CA ASP A 152 28.40 25.19 -18.50
C ASP A 152 29.86 24.97 -18.03
N ARG A 153 30.79 24.78 -18.98
CA ARG A 153 32.20 24.47 -18.69
C ARG A 153 33.03 25.66 -18.21
N GLU A 154 32.61 26.90 -18.49
CA GLU A 154 33.41 28.10 -18.17
C GLU A 154 33.51 28.36 -16.66
N ARG A 155 32.59 27.82 -15.85
CA ARG A 155 32.61 27.94 -14.39
C ARG A 155 33.64 27.05 -13.69
N PHE A 156 34.16 26.03 -14.37
CA PHE A 156 35.05 25.02 -13.79
C PHE A 156 36.49 25.08 -14.30
N THR A 157 36.79 25.99 -15.24
CA THR A 157 38.15 26.29 -15.69
C THR A 157 38.68 27.49 -14.90
N LEU A 158 39.48 27.22 -13.87
CA LEU A 158 40.42 28.18 -13.27
C LEU A 158 41.77 28.10 -13.98
#